data_AF-A0A7T5RPJ5-F1
#
_entry.id   AF-A0A7T5RPJ5-F1
#
_cell.length_a   1.000
_cell.length_b   1.000
_cell.length_c   1.000
_cell.angle_alpha   90.00
_cell.angle_beta   90.00
_cell.angle_gamma   90.00
#
_symmetry.space_group_name_H-M   'P 1'
#
loop_
_entity.id
_entity.type
_entity.pdbx_description
1 polymer ?
#
loop_
_entity_poly.entity_id
_entity_poly.type
_entity_poly.pdbx_seq_one_letter_code
_entity_poly.pdbx_strand_id
1 'polypeptide(L)'
;MTNDSDFEAIIEGMLVVRDPKLDYIFFDKKFLKNISPISFDKNNLYIFSERKILLDKIFSKKDINVYKLSNNFEFGFRDFKKWSAGIYINKINEIIKKILPNDETPFGSLFSDFKNIHEKIVESPYKSKESYIATIVHEYAHIYYNRHKLWFLANKDENLKYINNSINYLMGEDSVLNGQIRFPYFGELHQFMSELFAYSVEYSASKIFWVNFLEDLKVSEINTLRIFAKKEKDKNLEKEDSVIVDDPHNFTKVFGRIIVDKYKKEWPDKLLNGFII
;
A
#
# COMPACT_ATOMS: atom_id res chain seq x y z
N MET A 1 26.85 -7.90 4.14
CA MET A 1 26.97 -8.32 2.73
C MET A 1 25.55 -8.50 2.22
N THR A 2 25.19 -7.81 1.16
CA THR A 2 23.89 -7.95 0.51
C THR A 2 23.82 -9.31 -0.16
N ASN A 3 22.78 -10.10 0.12
CA ASN A 3 22.57 -11.39 -0.53
C ASN A 3 21.66 -11.19 -1.74
N ASP A 4 21.99 -11.80 -2.88
CA ASP A 4 21.15 -11.76 -4.08
C ASP A 4 19.69 -12.17 -3.77
N SER A 5 19.49 -13.04 -2.77
CA SER A 5 18.16 -13.43 -2.29
C SER A 5 17.29 -12.25 -1.81
N ASP A 6 17.88 -11.21 -1.24
CA ASP A 6 17.14 -10.02 -0.79
C ASP A 6 16.62 -9.22 -1.99
N PHE A 7 17.44 -9.07 -3.03
CA PHE A 7 17.02 -8.41 -4.27
C PHE A 7 15.94 -9.22 -5.00
N GLU A 8 16.08 -10.53 -5.02
CA GLU A 8 15.08 -11.41 -5.62
C GLU A 8 13.73 -11.31 -4.93
N ALA A 9 13.68 -11.15 -3.60
CA ALA A 9 12.43 -10.97 -2.87
C ALA A 9 11.68 -9.70 -3.28
N ILE A 10 12.41 -8.58 -3.46
CA ILE A 10 11.80 -7.31 -3.90
C ILE A 10 11.30 -7.43 -5.35
N ILE A 11 12.11 -8.02 -6.23
CA ILE A 11 11.73 -8.30 -7.62
C ILE A 11 10.49 -9.21 -7.67
N GLU A 12 10.41 -10.21 -6.81
CA GLU A 12 9.24 -11.08 -6.69
C GLU A 12 7.98 -10.29 -6.31
N GLY A 13 8.06 -9.36 -5.35
CA GLY A 13 6.95 -8.46 -5.02
C GLY A 13 6.50 -7.59 -6.19
N MET A 14 7.45 -7.05 -6.97
CA MET A 14 7.15 -6.30 -8.19
C MET A 14 6.44 -7.17 -9.25
N LEU A 15 6.79 -8.45 -9.35
CA LEU A 15 6.16 -9.36 -10.29
C LEU A 15 4.78 -9.80 -9.82
N VAL A 16 4.57 -10.02 -8.52
CA VAL A 16 3.27 -10.44 -7.96
C VAL A 16 2.19 -9.39 -8.24
N VAL A 17 2.47 -8.09 -8.06
CA VAL A 17 1.47 -7.05 -8.37
C VAL A 17 1.09 -6.96 -9.85
N ARG A 18 1.92 -7.55 -10.73
CA ARG A 18 1.68 -7.66 -12.17
C ARG A 18 1.12 -9.02 -12.58
N ASP A 19 0.99 -9.97 -11.66
CA ASP A 19 0.54 -11.33 -11.96
C ASP A 19 -0.94 -11.32 -12.40
N PRO A 20 -1.32 -12.06 -13.47
CA PRO A 20 -2.70 -12.12 -13.95
C PRO A 20 -3.72 -12.56 -12.90
N LYS A 21 -3.31 -13.33 -11.88
CA LYS A 21 -4.20 -13.74 -10.78
C LYS A 21 -4.68 -12.56 -9.95
N LEU A 22 -3.99 -11.41 -9.98
CA LEU A 22 -4.38 -10.18 -9.31
C LEU A 22 -5.00 -9.14 -10.26
N ASP A 23 -5.32 -9.49 -11.51
CA ASP A 23 -5.91 -8.53 -12.48
C ASP A 23 -7.26 -7.98 -12.04
N TYR A 24 -8.02 -8.70 -11.21
CA TYR A 24 -9.26 -8.16 -10.66
C TYR A 24 -9.03 -7.04 -9.61
N ILE A 25 -7.83 -6.97 -9.02
CA ILE A 25 -7.42 -5.91 -8.08
C ILE A 25 -6.70 -4.80 -8.87
N PHE A 26 -5.64 -5.18 -9.57
CA PHE A 26 -4.78 -4.31 -10.34
C PHE A 26 -5.17 -4.30 -11.81
N PHE A 27 -6.43 -4.02 -12.10
CA PHE A 27 -6.97 -4.06 -13.47
C PHE A 27 -6.38 -2.96 -14.34
N ASP A 28 -6.09 -1.78 -13.79
CA ASP A 28 -5.49 -0.68 -14.53
C ASP A 28 -3.97 -0.63 -14.34
N LYS A 29 -3.27 -1.48 -15.12
CA LYS A 29 -1.80 -1.60 -15.07
C LYS A 29 -1.07 -0.28 -15.34
N LYS A 30 -1.72 0.74 -15.90
CA LYS A 30 -1.09 2.05 -16.11
C LYS A 30 -0.67 2.69 -14.78
N PHE A 31 -1.40 2.43 -13.69
CA PHE A 31 -1.08 2.96 -12.37
C PHE A 31 0.11 2.27 -11.70
N LEU A 32 0.51 1.10 -12.19
CA LEU A 32 1.71 0.38 -11.74
C LEU A 32 2.98 0.79 -12.50
N LYS A 33 2.86 1.59 -13.56
CA LYS A 33 4.03 2.13 -14.29
C LYS A 33 4.75 3.17 -13.45
N ASN A 34 6.06 3.31 -13.65
CA ASN A 34 6.88 4.31 -12.94
C ASN A 34 6.73 4.20 -11.41
N ILE A 35 6.80 2.96 -10.91
CA ILE A 35 6.99 2.64 -9.51
C ILE A 35 8.32 1.90 -9.44
N SER A 36 9.30 2.53 -8.80
CA SER A 36 10.66 1.98 -8.69
C SER A 36 10.98 1.76 -7.22
N PRO A 37 10.69 0.59 -6.62
CA PRO A 37 10.95 0.33 -5.21
C PRO A 37 12.36 0.70 -4.81
N ILE A 38 12.51 1.28 -3.63
CA ILE A 38 13.81 1.61 -3.07
C ILE A 38 13.99 0.83 -1.80
N SER A 39 15.10 0.10 -1.75
CA SER A 39 15.52 -0.56 -0.53
C SER A 39 16.85 -0.02 -0.05
N PHE A 40 17.23 -0.39 1.17
CA PHE A 40 18.47 0.10 1.76
C PHE A 40 19.06 -0.91 2.74
N ASP A 41 20.38 -0.82 2.87
CA ASP A 41 21.14 -1.30 4.02
C ASP A 41 21.82 -0.11 4.71
N LYS A 42 22.70 -0.38 5.67
CA LYS A 42 23.42 0.67 6.43
C LYS A 42 24.28 1.60 5.56
N ASN A 43 24.68 1.18 4.36
CA ASN A 43 25.69 1.86 3.55
C ASN A 43 25.19 2.22 2.14
N ASN A 44 24.06 1.66 1.69
CA ASN A 44 23.65 1.73 0.29
C ASN A 44 22.13 1.86 0.17
N LEU A 45 21.72 2.61 -0.84
CA LEU A 45 20.36 2.60 -1.38
C LEU A 45 20.38 1.74 -2.65
N TYR A 46 19.30 1.00 -2.83
CA TYR A 46 19.08 0.12 -3.96
C TYR A 46 17.80 0.54 -4.66
N ILE A 47 17.89 0.86 -5.94
CA ILE A 47 16.75 1.29 -6.75
C ILE A 47 16.40 0.18 -7.72
N PHE A 48 15.17 -0.34 -7.61
CA PHE A 48 14.64 -1.39 -8.48
C PHE A 48 13.82 -0.76 -9.57
N SER A 49 14.20 -0.91 -10.84
CA SER A 49 13.50 -0.25 -11.93
C SER A 49 13.54 -1.02 -13.23
N GLU A 50 12.43 -0.99 -13.96
CA GLU A 50 12.31 -1.51 -15.33
C GLU A 50 12.98 -0.57 -16.35
N ARG A 51 13.17 0.70 -15.98
CA ARG A 51 13.81 1.69 -16.86
C ARG A 51 15.29 1.82 -16.56
N LYS A 52 16.04 2.25 -17.57
CA LYS A 52 17.45 2.55 -17.42
C LYS A 52 17.65 3.81 -16.58
N ILE A 53 18.45 3.71 -15.52
CA ILE A 53 18.86 4.82 -14.66
C ILE A 53 20.36 5.05 -14.85
N LEU A 54 20.80 6.31 -14.75
CA LEU A 54 22.21 6.69 -14.81
C LEU A 54 22.91 6.45 -13.46
N LEU A 55 22.98 5.18 -13.07
CA LEU A 55 23.66 4.68 -11.87
C LEU A 55 24.30 3.32 -12.17
N ASP A 56 25.17 2.85 -11.29
CA ASP A 56 25.79 1.54 -11.42
C ASP A 56 24.75 0.44 -11.25
N LYS A 57 24.51 -0.29 -12.33
CA LYS A 57 23.68 -1.50 -12.31
C LYS A 57 24.48 -2.63 -11.69
N ILE A 58 23.97 -3.18 -10.58
CA ILE A 58 24.64 -4.26 -9.84
C ILE A 58 23.96 -5.62 -9.99
N PHE A 59 22.67 -5.64 -10.35
CA PHE A 59 21.89 -6.87 -10.51
C PHE A 59 20.78 -6.66 -11.55
N SER A 60 20.29 -7.74 -12.17
CA SER A 60 19.17 -7.69 -13.11
C SER A 60 18.47 -9.04 -13.20
N LYS A 61 17.13 -9.03 -13.22
CA LYS A 61 16.30 -10.24 -13.39
C LYS A 61 14.94 -9.86 -13.95
N LYS A 62 14.46 -10.56 -14.99
CA LYS A 62 13.13 -10.38 -15.62
C LYS A 62 12.84 -8.90 -15.92
N ASP A 63 13.75 -8.25 -16.64
CA ASP A 63 13.69 -6.83 -17.05
C ASP A 63 13.72 -5.80 -15.92
N ILE A 64 13.84 -6.23 -14.67
CA ILE A 64 14.03 -5.34 -13.52
C ILE A 64 15.53 -5.23 -13.24
N ASN A 65 16.04 -4.00 -13.24
CA ASN A 65 17.41 -3.67 -12.94
C ASN A 65 17.52 -3.15 -11.51
N VAL A 66 18.60 -3.51 -10.82
CA VAL A 66 18.93 -2.98 -9.49
C VAL A 66 20.13 -2.06 -9.62
N TYR A 67 19.93 -0.81 -9.23
CA TYR A 67 20.95 0.22 -9.22
C TYR A 67 21.40 0.50 -7.81
N LYS A 68 22.69 0.75 -7.64
CA LYS A 68 23.28 1.05 -6.33
C LYS A 68 23.61 2.53 -6.22
N LEU A 69 23.29 3.10 -5.06
CA LEU A 69 23.75 4.41 -4.65
C LEU A 69 24.34 4.32 -3.25
N SER A 70 25.66 4.43 -3.15
CA SER A 70 26.36 4.49 -1.87
C SER A 70 25.92 5.71 -1.07
N ASN A 71 25.73 5.54 0.22
CA ASN A 71 25.32 6.62 1.13
C ASN A 71 25.88 6.39 2.54
N ASN A 72 25.79 7.43 3.38
CA ASN A 72 26.13 7.37 4.79
C ASN A 72 24.92 7.80 5.64
N PHE A 73 23.71 7.38 5.26
CA PHE A 73 22.50 7.73 6.01
C PHE A 73 22.42 6.88 7.28
N GLU A 74 22.02 7.53 8.37
CA GLU A 74 21.68 6.83 9.60
C GLU A 74 20.22 6.41 9.55
N PHE A 75 20.00 5.09 9.57
CA PHE A 75 18.68 4.49 9.65
C PHE A 75 18.39 4.03 11.07
N GLY A 76 17.22 4.39 11.59
CA GLY A 76 16.75 3.96 12.90
C GLY A 76 16.03 2.62 12.86
N PHE A 77 15.79 2.04 14.03
CA PHE A 77 15.03 0.78 14.18
C PHE A 77 13.68 0.80 13.44
N ARG A 78 12.98 1.95 13.44
CA ARG A 78 11.69 2.10 12.78
C ARG A 78 11.80 1.98 11.25
N ASP A 79 12.90 2.42 10.66
CA ASP A 79 13.12 2.36 9.21
C ASP A 79 13.33 0.91 8.77
N PHE A 80 14.04 0.11 9.58
CA PHE A 80 14.24 -1.31 9.30
C PHE A 80 13.00 -2.18 9.57
N LYS A 81 12.04 -1.68 10.34
CA LYS A 81 10.85 -2.42 10.77
C LYS A 81 9.75 -2.49 9.70
N LYS A 82 9.69 -1.55 8.75
CA LYS A 82 8.55 -1.51 7.83
C LYS A 82 8.92 -1.05 6.43
N TRP A 83 8.11 -1.49 5.48
CA TRP A 83 7.99 -0.81 4.21
C TRP A 83 7.01 0.37 4.33
N SER A 84 7.04 1.23 3.34
CA SER A 84 6.17 2.40 3.27
C SER A 84 5.92 2.83 1.83
N ALA A 85 4.72 3.31 1.53
CA ALA A 85 4.29 3.86 0.25
C ALA A 85 4.86 5.27 -0.01
N GLY A 86 6.15 5.48 0.27
CA GLY A 86 6.85 6.74 0.09
C GLY A 86 8.11 6.85 0.94
N ILE A 87 8.94 7.85 0.63
CA ILE A 87 10.19 8.11 1.36
C ILE A 87 9.98 9.26 2.35
N TYR A 88 9.94 8.94 3.64
CA TYR A 88 9.74 9.93 4.71
C TYR A 88 11.04 10.54 5.24
N ILE A 89 12.19 10.02 4.81
CA ILE A 89 13.51 10.59 5.14
C ILE A 89 13.82 11.67 4.10
N ASN A 90 13.63 12.94 4.46
CA ASN A 90 13.71 14.10 3.54
C ASN A 90 15.00 14.11 2.70
N LYS A 91 16.15 13.87 3.30
CA LYS A 91 17.45 13.84 2.59
C LYS A 91 17.49 12.77 1.48
N ILE A 92 16.93 11.58 1.75
CA ILE A 92 16.83 10.51 0.76
C ILE A 92 15.85 10.92 -0.33
N ASN A 93 14.68 11.42 0.06
CA ASN A 93 13.64 11.84 -0.87
C ASN A 93 14.14 12.91 -1.86
N GLU A 94 14.92 13.89 -1.40
CA GLU A 94 15.53 14.92 -2.25
C GLU A 94 16.49 14.34 -3.30
N ILE A 95 17.30 13.34 -2.92
CA ILE A 95 18.22 12.69 -3.84
C ILE A 95 17.46 11.83 -4.84
N ILE A 96 16.51 11.04 -4.36
CA ILE A 96 15.70 10.15 -5.21
C ILE A 96 14.89 10.96 -6.21
N LYS A 97 14.32 12.10 -5.82
CA LYS A 97 13.60 12.99 -6.76
C LYS A 97 14.46 13.52 -7.91
N LYS A 98 15.78 13.63 -7.72
CA LYS A 98 16.71 14.01 -8.81
C LYS A 98 16.96 12.85 -9.78
N ILE A 99 16.92 11.61 -9.28
CA ILE A 99 17.20 10.39 -10.08
C ILE A 99 15.92 9.89 -10.76
N LEU A 100 14.80 9.93 -10.05
CA LEU A 100 13.48 9.44 -10.43
C LEU A 100 12.43 10.54 -10.23
N PRO A 101 12.45 11.60 -11.06
CA PRO A 101 11.45 12.64 -10.95
C PRO A 101 10.07 12.04 -11.21
N ASN A 102 9.11 12.34 -10.32
CA ASN A 102 7.71 11.92 -10.37
C ASN A 102 7.40 10.44 -10.04
N ASP A 103 8.37 9.64 -9.62
CA ASP A 103 8.05 8.29 -9.12
C ASP A 103 7.47 8.37 -7.70
N GLU A 104 6.35 7.69 -7.49
CA GLU A 104 5.94 7.26 -6.15
C GLU A 104 6.57 5.89 -5.91
N THR A 105 7.15 5.70 -4.74
CA THR A 105 8.11 4.63 -4.52
C THR A 105 7.91 3.96 -3.17
N PRO A 106 7.65 2.64 -3.14
CA PRO A 106 7.77 1.84 -1.93
C PRO A 106 9.19 1.94 -1.38
N PHE A 107 9.32 2.15 -0.08
CA PHE A 107 10.59 2.32 0.60
C PHE A 107 10.67 1.45 1.85
N GLY A 108 11.71 0.63 1.97
CA GLY A 108 11.91 -0.25 3.14
C GLY A 108 13.24 -0.99 3.13
N SER A 109 13.59 -1.66 4.23
CA SER A 109 14.85 -2.39 4.36
C SER A 109 14.90 -3.65 3.50
N LEU A 110 16.12 -4.20 3.32
CA LEU A 110 16.30 -5.52 2.73
C LEU A 110 15.68 -6.62 3.62
N PHE A 111 15.31 -7.75 3.01
CA PHE A 111 14.63 -8.85 3.71
C PHE A 111 15.40 -9.34 4.95
N SER A 112 16.70 -9.54 4.83
CA SER A 112 17.55 -9.96 5.95
C SER A 112 17.42 -9.02 7.16
N ASP A 113 17.51 -7.72 6.96
CA ASP A 113 17.39 -6.74 8.06
C ASP A 113 15.96 -6.66 8.59
N PHE A 114 14.96 -6.65 7.71
CA PHE A 114 13.53 -6.69 8.06
C PHE A 114 13.22 -7.88 8.97
N LYS A 115 13.62 -9.09 8.54
CA LYS A 115 13.43 -10.33 9.29
C LYS A 115 14.08 -10.25 10.66
N ASN A 116 15.34 -9.79 10.74
CA ASN A 116 16.07 -9.66 12.00
C ASN A 116 15.38 -8.73 13.01
N ILE A 117 14.68 -7.69 12.53
CA ILE A 117 13.88 -6.83 13.40
C ILE A 117 12.60 -7.55 13.85
N HIS A 118 11.91 -8.20 12.92
CA HIS A 118 10.64 -8.86 13.22
C HIS A 118 10.77 -10.09 14.12
N GLU A 119 11.88 -10.81 14.07
CA GLU A 119 12.18 -11.92 15.00
C GLU A 119 12.22 -11.47 16.47
N LYS A 120 12.57 -10.20 16.73
CA LYS A 120 12.61 -9.60 18.08
C LYS A 120 11.24 -9.12 18.56
N ILE A 121 10.24 -9.09 17.69
CA ILE A 121 8.88 -8.66 18.01
C ILE A 121 8.04 -9.89 18.36
N VAL A 122 7.50 -9.87 19.58
CA VAL A 122 6.58 -10.90 20.08
C VAL A 122 5.38 -11.00 19.14
N GLU A 123 5.04 -12.23 18.72
CA GLU A 123 3.89 -12.54 17.86
C GLU A 123 3.85 -11.81 16.50
N SER A 124 4.98 -11.32 16.00
CA SER A 124 5.00 -10.74 14.66
C SER A 124 4.82 -11.80 13.57
N PRO A 125 3.87 -11.63 12.63
CA PRO A 125 3.70 -12.55 11.49
C PRO A 125 4.70 -12.28 10.36
N TYR A 126 5.49 -11.19 10.46
CA TYR A 126 6.34 -10.70 9.39
C TYR A 126 7.79 -11.22 9.46
N LYS A 127 7.97 -12.53 9.68
CA LYS A 127 9.30 -13.16 9.91
C LYS A 127 9.79 -14.01 8.73
N SER A 128 8.99 -14.11 7.68
CA SER A 128 9.25 -14.98 6.53
C SER A 128 9.46 -14.18 5.24
N LYS A 129 10.10 -14.79 4.24
CA LYS A 129 10.25 -14.18 2.91
C LYS A 129 8.89 -13.86 2.30
N GLU A 130 7.92 -14.75 2.49
CA GLU A 130 6.53 -14.56 2.04
C GLU A 130 5.91 -13.28 2.62
N SER A 131 6.00 -13.12 3.94
CA SER A 131 5.48 -11.93 4.63
C SER A 131 6.17 -10.64 4.21
N TYR A 132 7.46 -10.72 3.86
CA TYR A 132 8.21 -9.58 3.35
C TYR A 132 7.78 -9.19 1.92
N ILE A 133 7.51 -10.17 1.07
CA ILE A 133 6.98 -9.89 -0.27
C ILE A 133 5.56 -9.31 -0.14
N ALA A 134 4.76 -9.84 0.79
CA ALA A 134 3.42 -9.36 1.07
C ALA A 134 3.40 -7.88 1.49
N THR A 135 4.35 -7.43 2.33
CA THR A 135 4.45 -6.02 2.72
C THR A 135 4.82 -5.11 1.54
N ILE A 136 5.66 -5.58 0.61
CA ILE A 136 5.93 -4.83 -0.63
C ILE A 136 4.67 -4.70 -1.49
N VAL A 137 3.91 -5.79 -1.62
CA VAL A 137 2.63 -5.77 -2.35
C VAL A 137 1.61 -4.84 -1.70
N HIS A 138 1.57 -4.81 -0.36
CA HIS A 138 0.77 -3.87 0.42
C HIS A 138 1.11 -2.41 0.08
N GLU A 139 2.40 -2.03 0.07
CA GLU A 139 2.78 -0.66 -0.28
C GLU A 139 2.47 -0.29 -1.74
N TYR A 140 2.61 -1.26 -2.66
CA TYR A 140 2.15 -1.07 -4.03
C TYR A 140 0.64 -0.81 -4.09
N ALA A 141 -0.16 -1.46 -3.24
CA ALA A 141 -1.59 -1.27 -3.19
C ALA A 141 -1.97 0.13 -2.69
N HIS A 142 -1.26 0.69 -1.70
CA HIS A 142 -1.43 2.10 -1.33
C HIS A 142 -1.14 3.04 -2.50
N ILE A 143 -0.01 2.85 -3.20
CA ILE A 143 0.35 3.67 -4.36
C ILE A 143 -0.70 3.54 -5.47
N TYR A 144 -1.13 2.31 -5.76
CA TYR A 144 -2.17 2.03 -6.74
C TYR A 144 -3.49 2.73 -6.37
N TYR A 145 -3.95 2.58 -5.13
CA TYR A 145 -5.17 3.23 -4.62
C TYR A 145 -5.07 4.76 -4.71
N ASN A 146 -3.94 5.32 -4.27
CA ASN A 146 -3.69 6.75 -4.30
C ASN A 146 -3.65 7.30 -5.73
N ARG A 147 -3.10 6.54 -6.69
CA ARG A 147 -3.04 6.89 -8.13
C ARG A 147 -4.35 6.66 -8.86
N HIS A 148 -5.14 5.70 -8.41
CA HIS A 148 -6.51 5.52 -8.90
C HIS A 148 -7.36 6.76 -8.62
N LYS A 149 -6.90 7.64 -7.70
CA LYS A 149 -7.32 9.04 -7.55
C LYS A 149 -8.83 9.15 -7.75
N LEU A 150 -9.59 8.64 -6.79
CA LEU A 150 -11.07 8.64 -6.76
C LEU A 150 -11.68 10.04 -6.63
N TRP A 151 -10.88 11.07 -6.84
CA TRP A 151 -11.24 12.46 -6.74
C TRP A 151 -11.83 12.88 -8.09
N PHE A 152 -12.92 13.65 -8.04
CA PHE A 152 -13.32 14.53 -9.14
C PHE A 152 -12.07 15.11 -9.82
N LEU A 153 -11.18 15.78 -9.07
CA LEU A 153 -10.01 16.54 -9.55
C LEU A 153 -9.07 15.82 -10.53
N ALA A 154 -9.07 14.48 -10.59
CA ALA A 154 -8.22 13.72 -11.50
C ALA A 154 -8.93 13.24 -12.79
N ASN A 155 -10.26 13.23 -12.82
CA ASN A 155 -11.05 12.90 -14.00
C ASN A 155 -11.56 14.19 -14.64
N LYS A 156 -10.83 14.69 -15.64
CA LYS A 156 -11.15 15.95 -16.33
C LYS A 156 -12.57 15.96 -16.87
N ASP A 157 -13.03 14.87 -17.49
CA ASP A 157 -14.33 14.83 -18.14
C ASP A 157 -15.46 14.82 -17.12
N GLU A 158 -15.29 14.09 -16.03
CA GLU A 158 -16.22 14.05 -14.92
C GLU A 158 -16.24 15.40 -14.16
N ASN A 159 -15.09 16.00 -13.88
CA ASN A 159 -14.98 17.37 -13.36
C ASN A 159 -15.76 18.37 -14.19
N LEU A 160 -15.54 18.36 -15.51
CA LEU A 160 -16.19 19.28 -16.42
C LEU A 160 -17.71 19.10 -16.40
N LYS A 161 -18.22 17.87 -16.25
CA LYS A 161 -19.66 17.62 -16.06
C LYS A 161 -20.19 18.28 -14.79
N TYR A 162 -19.51 18.12 -13.65
CA TYR A 162 -19.93 18.72 -12.39
C TYR A 162 -19.84 20.26 -12.43
N ILE A 163 -18.77 20.82 -13.01
CA ILE A 163 -18.59 22.26 -13.20
C ILE A 163 -19.69 22.83 -14.09
N ASN A 164 -19.94 22.22 -15.26
CA ASN A 164 -20.97 22.69 -16.20
C ASN A 164 -22.37 22.59 -15.60
N ASN A 165 -22.69 21.48 -14.91
CA ASN A 165 -23.97 21.36 -14.21
C ASN A 165 -24.14 22.43 -13.12
N SER A 166 -23.07 22.77 -12.39
CA SER A 166 -23.11 23.83 -11.40
C SER A 166 -23.29 25.21 -12.04
N ILE A 167 -22.68 25.47 -13.21
CA ILE A 167 -22.89 26.71 -13.98
C ILE A 167 -24.35 26.80 -14.41
N ASN A 168 -24.89 25.75 -15.03
CA ASN A 168 -26.27 25.70 -15.50
C ASN A 168 -27.27 25.90 -14.34
N TYR A 169 -27.04 25.25 -13.20
CA TYR A 169 -27.84 25.44 -11.99
C TYR A 169 -27.84 26.91 -11.52
N LEU A 170 -26.67 27.56 -11.50
CA LEU A 170 -26.56 28.97 -11.10
C LEU A 170 -27.19 29.94 -12.12
N MET A 171 -27.26 29.55 -13.40
CA MET A 171 -27.91 30.32 -14.46
C MET A 171 -29.43 30.13 -14.51
N GLY A 172 -30.00 29.28 -13.63
CA GLY A 172 -31.43 28.97 -13.61
C GLY A 172 -31.88 28.04 -14.73
N GLU A 173 -30.94 27.34 -15.37
CA GLU A 173 -31.22 26.30 -16.36
C GLU A 173 -31.51 24.96 -15.66
N ASP A 174 -32.33 24.13 -16.30
CA ASP A 174 -32.58 22.76 -15.81
C ASP A 174 -31.27 21.96 -15.84
N SER A 175 -30.70 21.73 -14.65
CA SER A 175 -29.55 20.85 -14.48
C SER A 175 -30.03 19.48 -13.99
N VAL A 176 -29.84 18.46 -14.81
CA VAL A 176 -30.15 17.08 -14.43
C VAL A 176 -28.82 16.37 -14.21
N LEU A 177 -28.36 16.38 -12.96
CA LEU A 177 -27.23 15.59 -12.57
C LEU A 177 -27.68 14.12 -12.42
N ASN A 178 -27.72 13.41 -13.56
CA ASN A 178 -28.01 11.99 -13.59
C ASN A 178 -26.78 11.20 -13.10
N GLY A 179 -26.79 10.81 -11.83
CA GLY A 179 -25.74 9.98 -11.22
C GLY A 179 -25.57 10.25 -9.73
N GLN A 180 -24.80 9.40 -9.04
CA GLN A 180 -24.43 9.64 -7.66
C GLN A 180 -23.27 10.65 -7.59
N ILE A 181 -23.40 11.67 -6.74
CA ILE A 181 -22.29 12.57 -6.38
C ILE A 181 -21.39 11.79 -5.41
N ARG A 182 -20.13 11.57 -5.79
CA ARG A 182 -19.17 10.81 -4.97
C ARG A 182 -18.26 11.74 -4.20
N PHE A 183 -18.52 11.98 -2.92
CA PHE A 183 -17.60 12.82 -2.15
C PHE A 183 -16.23 12.16 -1.98
N PRO A 184 -15.14 12.91 -2.14
CA PRO A 184 -13.83 12.34 -1.93
C PRO A 184 -13.61 12.10 -0.44
N TYR A 185 -13.01 10.96 -0.11
CA TYR A 185 -12.53 10.69 1.24
C TYR A 185 -11.31 11.57 1.50
N PHE A 186 -11.47 12.69 2.20
CA PHE A 186 -10.36 13.54 2.62
C PHE A 186 -9.95 13.28 4.08
N GLY A 187 -8.74 13.68 4.44
CA GLY A 187 -8.24 13.63 5.81
C GLY A 187 -8.06 12.20 6.32
N GLU A 188 -8.47 11.96 7.57
CA GLU A 188 -8.31 10.67 8.25
C GLU A 188 -9.01 9.54 7.50
N LEU A 189 -10.22 9.77 6.98
CA LEU A 189 -10.99 8.75 6.25
C LEU A 189 -10.26 8.24 5.00
N HIS A 190 -9.42 9.07 4.36
CA HIS A 190 -8.55 8.60 3.28
C HIS A 190 -7.56 7.53 3.76
N GLN A 191 -6.95 7.74 4.91
CA GLN A 191 -5.96 6.82 5.48
C GLN A 191 -6.62 5.48 5.83
N PHE A 192 -7.80 5.51 6.44
CA PHE A 192 -8.60 4.30 6.70
C PHE A 192 -8.92 3.52 5.43
N MET A 193 -9.36 4.20 4.37
CA MET A 193 -9.71 3.54 3.11
C MET A 193 -8.49 3.04 2.34
N SER A 194 -7.39 3.78 2.35
CA SER A 194 -6.13 3.39 1.73
C SER A 194 -5.54 2.14 2.41
N GLU A 195 -5.51 2.12 3.75
CA GLU A 195 -5.12 0.95 4.54
C GLU A 195 -6.06 -0.22 4.27
N LEU A 196 -7.38 0.02 4.20
CA LEU A 196 -8.37 -1.03 3.95
C LEU A 196 -8.16 -1.69 2.60
N PHE A 197 -7.88 -0.89 1.58
CA PHE A 197 -7.53 -1.39 0.27
C PHE A 197 -6.22 -2.19 0.33
N ALA A 198 -5.16 -1.64 0.91
CA ALA A 198 -3.85 -2.26 0.98
C ALA A 198 -3.85 -3.60 1.73
N TYR A 199 -4.47 -3.64 2.91
CA TYR A 199 -4.70 -4.86 3.68
C TYR A 199 -5.51 -5.89 2.87
N SER A 200 -6.57 -5.46 2.19
CA SER A 200 -7.41 -6.37 1.38
C SER A 200 -6.63 -6.99 0.22
N VAL A 201 -5.67 -6.25 -0.37
CA VAL A 201 -4.71 -6.79 -1.35
C VAL A 201 -3.78 -7.80 -0.68
N GLU A 202 -3.14 -7.45 0.43
CA GLU A 202 -2.22 -8.33 1.16
C GLU A 202 -2.89 -9.67 1.50
N TYR A 203 -4.09 -9.62 2.07
CA TYR A 203 -4.89 -10.79 2.41
C TYR A 203 -5.23 -11.63 1.17
N SER A 204 -5.68 -10.98 0.09
CA SER A 204 -6.04 -11.66 -1.16
C SER A 204 -4.82 -12.30 -1.83
N ALA A 205 -3.68 -11.62 -1.88
CA ALA A 205 -2.43 -12.15 -2.41
C ALA A 205 -1.91 -13.31 -1.56
N SER A 206 -1.98 -13.21 -0.24
CA SER A 206 -1.57 -14.28 0.68
C SER A 206 -2.39 -15.54 0.49
N LYS A 207 -3.71 -15.43 0.26
CA LYS A 207 -4.57 -16.58 -0.11
C LYS A 207 -4.16 -17.29 -1.39
N ILE A 208 -3.52 -16.59 -2.32
CA ILE A 208 -3.17 -17.11 -3.65
C ILE A 208 -1.74 -17.65 -3.67
N PHE A 209 -0.80 -16.94 -3.03
CA PHE A 209 0.63 -17.16 -3.18
C PHE A 209 1.33 -17.63 -1.89
N TRP A 210 0.81 -17.28 -0.71
CA TRP A 210 1.52 -17.43 0.56
C TRP A 210 0.62 -17.96 1.68
N VAL A 211 0.21 -19.23 1.54
CA VAL A 211 -0.74 -19.86 2.47
C VAL A 211 -0.19 -19.96 3.88
N ASN A 212 1.12 -20.18 4.05
CA ASN A 212 1.74 -20.27 5.38
C ASN A 212 1.70 -18.90 6.08
N PHE A 213 2.14 -17.84 5.39
CA PHE A 213 2.02 -16.48 5.92
C PHE A 213 0.57 -16.10 6.26
N LEU A 214 -0.41 -16.53 5.45
CA LEU A 214 -1.82 -16.28 5.74
C LEU A 214 -2.26 -16.90 7.09
N GLU A 215 -1.80 -18.11 7.42
CA GLU A 215 -2.13 -18.73 8.71
C GLU A 215 -1.48 -17.98 9.88
N ASP A 216 -0.21 -17.57 9.74
CA ASP A 216 0.48 -16.76 10.74
C ASP A 216 -0.22 -15.40 10.96
N LEU A 217 -0.63 -14.75 9.87
CA LEU A 217 -1.38 -13.49 9.89
C LEU A 217 -2.69 -13.65 10.67
N LYS A 218 -3.48 -14.69 10.37
CA LYS A 218 -4.75 -14.99 11.07
C LYS A 218 -4.55 -15.17 12.58
N VAL A 219 -3.51 -15.90 13.00
CA VAL A 219 -3.22 -16.12 14.42
C VAL A 219 -2.92 -14.79 15.11
N SER A 220 -2.04 -13.98 14.52
CA SER A 220 -1.68 -12.65 15.04
C SER A 220 -2.89 -11.70 15.14
N GLU A 221 -3.77 -11.74 14.14
CA GLU A 221 -4.99 -10.94 14.11
C GLU A 221 -6.02 -11.37 15.14
N ILE A 222 -6.26 -12.68 15.30
CA ILE A 222 -7.18 -13.20 16.31
C ILE A 222 -6.75 -12.76 17.71
N ASN A 223 -5.45 -12.81 18.00
CA ASN A 223 -4.91 -12.32 19.28
C ASN A 223 -5.16 -10.83 19.45
N THR A 224 -4.91 -10.04 18.40
CA THR A 224 -5.16 -8.58 18.40
C THR A 224 -6.65 -8.26 18.62
N LEU A 225 -7.54 -8.92 17.88
CA LEU A 225 -8.99 -8.70 17.98
C LEU A 225 -9.55 -9.11 19.35
N ARG A 226 -8.99 -10.13 20.00
CA ARG A 226 -9.34 -10.49 21.39
C ARG A 226 -8.98 -9.36 22.36
N ILE A 227 -7.83 -8.72 22.17
CA ILE A 227 -7.43 -7.55 22.97
C ILE A 227 -8.37 -6.38 22.71
N PHE A 228 -8.72 -6.12 21.44
CA PHE A 228 -9.66 -5.05 21.08
C PHE A 228 -11.03 -5.28 21.69
N ALA A 229 -11.58 -6.50 21.57
CA ALA A 229 -12.87 -6.85 22.16
C ALA A 229 -12.90 -6.69 23.68
N LYS A 230 -11.77 -6.94 24.37
CA LYS A 230 -11.66 -6.67 25.81
C LYS A 230 -11.67 -5.16 26.08
N LYS A 231 -10.80 -4.40 25.42
CA LYS A 231 -10.71 -2.94 25.58
C LYS A 231 -12.04 -2.24 25.28
N GLU A 232 -12.72 -2.64 24.21
CA GLU A 232 -13.99 -2.05 23.80
C GLU A 232 -15.09 -2.27 24.85
N LYS A 233 -15.11 -3.44 25.52
CA LYS A 233 -16.05 -3.72 26.62
C LYS A 233 -15.79 -2.86 27.86
N ASP A 234 -14.54 -2.47 28.07
CA ASP A 234 -14.12 -1.69 29.24
C ASP A 234 -14.28 -0.17 29.02
N LYS A 235 -14.44 0.30 27.76
CA LYS A 235 -14.64 1.71 27.40
C LYS A 235 -16.08 2.19 27.63
N ASN A 236 -16.25 3.47 27.96
CA ASN A 236 -17.54 4.14 27.88
C ASN A 236 -17.70 4.86 26.53
N LEU A 237 -18.35 4.19 25.57
CA LEU A 237 -18.48 4.70 24.18
C LEU A 237 -19.34 5.96 24.03
N GLU A 238 -20.02 6.42 25.09
CA GLU A 238 -20.66 7.75 25.09
C GLU A 238 -19.65 8.89 25.27
N LYS A 239 -18.42 8.57 25.72
CA LYS A 239 -17.38 9.54 26.09
C LYS A 239 -16.03 9.27 25.44
N GLU A 240 -15.82 8.06 24.92
CA GLU A 240 -14.57 7.59 24.36
C GLU A 240 -14.81 7.02 22.95
N ASP A 241 -13.85 7.25 22.05
CA ASP A 241 -13.90 6.67 20.71
C ASP A 241 -13.70 5.15 20.74
N SER A 242 -14.25 4.45 19.75
CA SER A 242 -14.10 3.00 19.59
C SER A 242 -12.66 2.61 19.26
N VAL A 243 -12.17 1.50 19.80
CA VAL A 243 -10.84 0.94 19.44
C VAL A 243 -10.68 0.65 17.95
N ILE A 244 -11.80 0.54 17.23
CA ILE A 244 -11.86 0.29 15.79
C ILE A 244 -11.37 1.52 15.00
N VAL A 245 -11.74 2.72 15.44
CA VAL A 245 -11.44 3.98 14.74
C VAL A 245 -10.22 4.71 15.31
N ASP A 246 -9.57 4.16 16.33
CA ASP A 246 -8.36 4.72 16.93
C ASP A 246 -7.14 4.71 15.95
N ASP A 247 -7.08 3.75 15.03
CA ASP A 247 -5.98 3.62 14.04
C ASP A 247 -6.45 2.88 12.77
N PRO A 248 -6.00 3.28 11.56
CA PRO A 248 -6.34 2.59 10.32
C PRO A 248 -6.09 1.09 10.32
N HIS A 249 -4.99 0.60 10.89
CA HIS A 249 -4.70 -0.84 10.93
C HIS A 249 -5.68 -1.60 11.83
N ASN A 250 -6.27 -0.96 12.84
CA ASN A 250 -7.30 -1.60 13.67
C ASN A 250 -8.58 -1.78 12.88
N PHE A 251 -9.00 -0.72 12.19
CA PHE A 251 -10.18 -0.74 11.32
C PHE A 251 -10.06 -1.84 10.26
N THR A 252 -8.90 -1.99 9.62
CA THR A 252 -8.72 -2.99 8.56
C THR A 252 -8.66 -4.42 9.06
N LYS A 253 -8.09 -4.67 10.23
CA LYS A 253 -8.15 -6.00 10.88
C LYS A 253 -9.58 -6.44 11.15
N VAL A 254 -10.49 -5.49 11.40
CA VAL A 254 -11.92 -5.79 11.60
C VAL A 254 -12.62 -5.99 10.27
N PHE A 255 -12.47 -5.07 9.32
CA PHE A 255 -13.32 -5.03 8.13
C PHE A 255 -12.70 -5.64 6.86
N GLY A 256 -11.38 -5.68 6.74
CA GLY A 256 -10.69 -6.07 5.51
C GLY A 256 -11.04 -7.48 5.06
N ARG A 257 -10.91 -8.47 5.96
CA ARG A 257 -11.30 -9.85 5.65
C ARG A 257 -12.79 -9.97 5.34
N ILE A 258 -13.65 -9.28 6.09
CA ILE A 258 -15.10 -9.30 5.87
C ILE A 258 -15.41 -8.82 4.46
N ILE A 259 -14.78 -7.72 4.02
CA ILE A 259 -14.98 -7.13 2.69
C ILE A 259 -14.50 -8.08 1.60
N VAL A 260 -13.29 -8.64 1.71
CA VAL A 260 -12.76 -9.59 0.73
C VAL A 260 -13.62 -10.85 0.64
N ASP A 261 -14.02 -11.41 1.78
CA ASP A 261 -14.79 -12.65 1.80
C ASP A 261 -16.27 -12.45 1.42
N LYS A 262 -16.88 -11.28 1.70
CA LYS A 262 -18.26 -10.96 1.33
C LYS A 262 -18.40 -10.63 -0.15
N TYR A 263 -17.53 -9.74 -0.67
CA TYR A 263 -17.65 -9.22 -2.03
C TYR A 263 -16.77 -9.95 -3.05
N LYS A 264 -15.92 -10.89 -2.62
CA LYS A 264 -15.09 -11.73 -3.50
C LYS A 264 -14.34 -10.86 -4.52
N LYS A 265 -14.36 -11.19 -5.81
CA LYS A 265 -13.63 -10.41 -6.83
C LYS A 265 -14.19 -9.00 -7.09
N GLU A 266 -15.35 -8.64 -6.51
CA GLU A 266 -15.96 -7.33 -6.66
C GLU A 266 -15.48 -6.31 -5.62
N TRP A 267 -14.79 -6.76 -4.55
CA TRP A 267 -14.35 -5.87 -3.48
C TRP A 267 -13.47 -4.69 -3.98
N PRO A 268 -12.55 -4.85 -4.96
CA PRO A 268 -11.70 -3.75 -5.41
C PRO A 268 -12.55 -2.63 -6.01
N ASP A 269 -13.51 -2.98 -6.87
CA ASP A 269 -14.43 -2.01 -7.46
C ASP A 269 -15.28 -1.30 -6.41
N LYS A 270 -15.73 -1.99 -5.35
CA LYS A 270 -16.50 -1.37 -4.28
C LYS A 270 -15.68 -0.31 -3.53
N LEU A 271 -14.46 -0.65 -3.13
CA LEU A 271 -13.57 0.27 -2.41
C LEU A 271 -13.08 1.42 -3.30
N LEU A 272 -12.75 1.12 -4.55
CA LEU A 272 -12.29 2.13 -5.52
C LEU A 272 -13.44 3.05 -5.97
N ASN A 273 -14.69 2.64 -5.93
CA ASN A 273 -15.78 3.53 -6.34
C ASN A 273 -16.50 4.21 -5.16
N GLY A 274 -15.99 4.05 -3.92
CA GLY A 274 -16.60 4.62 -2.73
C GLY A 274 -17.96 4.00 -2.37
N PHE A 275 -18.24 2.79 -2.87
CA PHE A 275 -19.46 2.06 -2.50
C PHE A 275 -19.19 1.24 -1.25
N ILE A 276 -19.65 1.75 -0.11
CA ILE A 276 -19.88 0.91 1.07
C ILE A 276 -21.39 0.95 1.32
N ILE A 277 -22.06 -0.17 1.06
CA ILE A 277 -23.47 -0.40 1.41
C ILE A 277 -23.54 -0.73 2.90
#